data_AF-A0A975MKK4-F1
#
_entry.id   AF-A0A975MKK4-F1
#
_cell.length_a   1.000
_cell.length_b   1.000
_cell.length_c   1.000
_cell.angle_alpha   90.00
_cell.angle_beta   90.00
_cell.angle_gamma   90.00
#
_symmetry.space_group_name_H-M   'P 1'
#
loop_
_entity.id
_entity.type
_entity.pdbx_description
1 polymer ?
#
loop_
_entity_poly.entity_id
_entity_poly.type
_entity_poly.pdbx_seq_one_letter_code
_entity_poly.pdbx_strand_id
1 'polypeptide(L)'
;MTLARSARARTRAAQGAAVRDLDGRTYASATVELPSFSATAAQVAVAMAVASGARGLEAVVVLDDGDGGPGDADVAVTRDLAGDGCPVHAVTATGDLRATVTT
;
A
#
# COMPACT_ATOMS: atom_id res chain seq x y z
N MET A 1 -1.74 -6.98 6.34
CA MET A 1 -3.21 -6.86 6.17
C MET A 1 -3.94 -6.20 7.35
N THR A 2 -3.70 -6.58 8.61
CA THR A 2 -4.53 -6.14 9.74
C THR A 2 -4.54 -4.61 9.90
N LEU A 3 -3.37 -3.98 9.86
CA LEU A 3 -3.25 -2.53 9.97
C LEU A 3 -3.89 -1.79 8.78
N ALA A 4 -3.70 -2.30 7.56
CA ALA A 4 -4.32 -1.76 6.34
C ALA A 4 -5.86 -1.81 6.40
N ARG A 5 -6.41 -2.94 6.85
CA ARG A 5 -7.85 -3.11 7.12
C ARG A 5 -8.35 -2.11 8.15
N SER A 6 -7.65 -1.97 9.28
CA SER A 6 -8.02 -1.00 10.32
C SER A 6 -7.93 0.45 9.84
N ALA A 7 -6.96 0.79 8.98
CA ALA A 7 -6.87 2.12 8.37
C ALA A 7 -8.07 2.39 7.46
N ARG A 8 -8.37 1.48 6.53
CA ARG A 8 -9.54 1.57 5.64
C ARG A 8 -10.85 1.70 6.41
N ALA A 9 -11.07 0.86 7.42
CA ALA A 9 -12.32 0.84 8.18
C ALA A 9 -12.58 2.15 8.95
N ARG A 10 -11.53 2.79 9.47
CA ARG A 10 -11.64 4.06 10.21
C ARG A 10 -12.10 5.22 9.32
N THR A 11 -11.65 5.25 8.07
CA THR A 11 -11.95 6.34 7.12
C THR A 11 -13.11 6.02 6.19
N ARG A 12 -13.55 4.75 6.14
CA ARG A 12 -14.50 4.23 5.13
C ARG A 12 -13.99 4.41 3.69
N ALA A 13 -12.68 4.40 3.50
CA ALA A 13 -12.06 4.55 2.19
C ALA A 13 -12.27 3.31 1.30
N ALA A 14 -12.11 3.52 -0.01
CA ALA A 14 -12.17 2.44 -1.00
C ALA A 14 -11.15 1.34 -0.69
N GLN A 15 -9.88 1.70 -0.46
CA GLN A 15 -8.79 0.78 -0.21
C GLN A 15 -8.05 1.10 1.11
N GLY A 16 -7.33 0.11 1.61
CA GLY A 16 -6.33 0.27 2.67
C GLY A 16 -4.98 -0.26 2.20
N ALA A 17 -3.88 0.25 2.73
CA ALA A 17 -2.56 -0.31 2.42
C ALA A 17 -1.67 -0.37 3.66
N ALA A 18 -0.68 -1.26 3.59
CA ALA A 18 0.42 -1.29 4.54
C ALA A 18 1.71 -1.66 3.84
N VAL A 19 2.80 -0.96 4.18
CA VAL A 19 4.15 -1.29 3.71
C VAL A 19 5.04 -1.64 4.89
N ARG A 20 5.99 -2.54 4.66
CA ARG A 20 6.99 -2.97 5.63
C ARG A 20 8.36 -2.50 5.13
N ASP A 21 9.06 -1.67 5.90
CA ASP A 21 10.41 -1.24 5.54
C ASP A 21 11.49 -2.25 5.96
N LEU A 22 12.72 -2.03 5.51
CA LEU A 22 13.88 -2.89 5.81
C LEU A 22 14.28 -2.92 7.29
N ASP A 23 13.85 -1.96 8.10
CA ASP A 23 14.30 -1.81 9.49
C ASP A 23 13.35 -2.45 10.50
N GLY A 24 12.11 -2.75 10.13
CA GLY A 24 11.13 -3.19 11.13
C GLY A 24 9.75 -2.57 11.00
N ARG A 25 9.69 -1.38 10.42
CA ARG A 25 8.59 -0.45 10.62
C ARG A 25 7.48 -0.73 9.61
N THR A 26 6.26 -0.60 10.09
CA THR A 26 5.07 -0.73 9.24
C THR A 26 4.34 0.61 9.18
N TYR A 27 4.01 1.02 7.96
CA TYR A 27 3.24 2.23 7.69
C TYR A 27 1.93 1.81 7.05
N ALA A 28 0.81 2.18 7.69
CA ALA A 28 -0.51 1.82 7.23
C ALA A 28 -1.33 3.06 6.92
N SER A 29 -2.08 3.00 5.83
CA SER A 29 -2.81 4.12 5.26
C SER A 29 -4.12 3.63 4.64
N ALA A 30 -4.91 4.59 4.16
CA ALA A 30 -6.12 4.38 3.38
C ALA A 30 -6.12 5.34 2.20
N THR A 31 -6.95 5.09 1.18
CA THR A 31 -7.12 6.01 0.05
C THR A 31 -7.47 7.41 0.56
N VAL A 32 -6.87 8.43 -0.06
CA VAL A 32 -7.17 9.84 0.21
C VAL A 32 -7.91 10.41 -0.99
N GLU A 33 -9.07 11.01 -0.72
CA GLU A 33 -9.90 11.70 -1.70
C GLU A 33 -10.30 13.06 -1.13
N LEU A 34 -9.62 14.12 -1.59
CA LEU A 34 -9.91 15.51 -1.29
C LEU A 34 -10.14 16.29 -2.59
N PRO A 35 -10.83 17.45 -2.56
CA PRO A 35 -11.11 18.23 -3.78
C PRO A 35 -9.88 18.65 -4.59
N SER A 36 -8.73 18.80 -3.94
CA SER A 36 -7.49 19.27 -4.58
C SER A 36 -6.36 18.24 -4.55
N PHE A 37 -6.59 17.06 -3.97
CA PHE A 37 -5.58 16.02 -3.83
C PHE A 37 -6.23 14.66 -3.67
N SER A 38 -5.78 13.70 -4.48
CA SER A 38 -6.10 12.30 -4.31
C SER A 38 -4.83 11.47 -4.38
N ALA A 39 -4.83 10.36 -3.64
CA ALA A 39 -3.75 9.40 -3.65
C ALA A 39 -4.28 8.01 -3.29
N THR A 40 -3.72 6.98 -3.91
CA THR A 40 -4.02 5.60 -3.53
C THR A 40 -3.54 5.32 -2.12
N ALA A 41 -4.08 4.27 -1.50
CA ALA A 41 -3.61 3.87 -0.18
C ALA A 41 -2.10 3.55 -0.21
N ALA A 42 -1.60 2.83 -1.22
CA ALA A 42 -0.18 2.47 -1.31
C ALA A 42 0.71 3.70 -1.43
N GLN A 43 0.35 4.67 -2.28
CA GLN A 43 1.09 5.93 -2.41
C GLN A 43 1.25 6.65 -1.07
N VAL A 44 0.18 6.71 -0.27
CA VAL A 44 0.23 7.34 1.05
C VAL A 44 1.12 6.55 2.01
N ALA A 45 1.03 5.22 2.03
CA ALA A 45 1.88 4.39 2.91
C ALA A 45 3.37 4.51 2.55
N VAL A 46 3.70 4.52 1.26
CA VAL A 46 5.07 4.73 0.79
C VAL A 46 5.55 6.14 1.14
N ALA A 47 4.74 7.17 0.90
CA ALA A 47 5.07 8.54 1.28
C ALA A 47 5.34 8.68 2.79
N MET A 48 4.55 8.02 3.64
CA MET A 48 4.78 7.97 5.08
C MET A 48 6.12 7.30 5.43
N ALA A 49 6.46 6.19 4.74
CA ALA A 49 7.73 5.51 4.93
C ALA A 49 8.91 6.41 4.56
N VAL A 50 8.85 7.05 3.37
CA VAL A 50 9.87 8.02 2.90
C VAL A 50 10.02 9.17 3.89
N ALA A 51 8.92 9.79 4.29
CA ALA A 51 8.94 10.91 5.24
C ALA A 51 9.50 10.52 6.62
N SER A 52 9.45 9.22 6.96
CA SER A 52 10.01 8.66 8.19
C SER A 52 11.45 8.16 8.05
N GLY A 53 12.08 8.34 6.88
CA GLY A 53 13.47 7.95 6.62
C GLY A 53 13.68 6.50 6.21
N ALA A 54 12.64 5.77 5.79
CA ALA A 54 12.81 4.44 5.22
C ALA A 54 13.66 4.50 3.94
N ARG A 55 14.57 3.54 3.77
CA ARG A 55 15.50 3.47 2.61
C ARG A 55 15.13 2.39 1.59
N GLY A 56 14.06 1.66 1.83
CA GLY A 56 13.60 0.55 1.01
C GLY A 56 12.43 -0.18 1.67
N LEU A 57 11.78 -1.07 0.93
CA LEU A 57 10.65 -1.86 1.39
C LEU A 57 10.90 -3.36 1.17
N GLU A 58 10.39 -4.18 2.08
CA GLU A 58 10.38 -5.63 1.94
C GLU A 58 9.13 -6.12 1.19
N ALA A 59 8.00 -5.44 1.38
CA ALA A 59 6.72 -5.77 0.74
C ALA A 59 5.70 -4.64 0.90
N VAL A 60 4.72 -4.64 -0.01
CA VAL A 60 3.52 -3.80 0.05
C VAL A 60 2.28 -4.68 0.03
N VAL A 61 1.28 -4.34 0.83
CA VAL A 61 -0.04 -4.96 0.81
C VAL A 61 -1.09 -3.89 0.53
N VAL A 62 -1.92 -4.12 -0.47
CA VAL A 62 -3.09 -3.31 -0.82
C VAL A 62 -4.35 -4.16 -0.57
N LEU A 63 -5.25 -3.65 0.27
CA LEU A 63 -6.60 -4.18 0.40
C LEU A 63 -7.48 -3.58 -0.68
N ASP A 64 -7.89 -4.43 -1.61
CA ASP A 64 -8.87 -4.11 -2.64
C ASP A 64 -9.96 -5.18 -2.68
N ASP A 65 -11.21 -4.74 -2.66
CA ASP A 65 -12.37 -5.62 -2.78
C ASP A 65 -12.82 -5.77 -4.24
N GLY A 66 -12.32 -4.92 -5.15
CA GLY A 66 -12.55 -5.03 -6.59
C GLY A 66 -11.68 -6.09 -7.27
N ASP A 67 -12.03 -6.47 -8.50
CA ASP A 67 -11.37 -7.56 -9.23
C ASP A 67 -9.99 -7.19 -9.81
N GLY A 68 -9.51 -5.96 -9.55
CA GLY A 68 -8.21 -5.47 -9.99
C GLY A 68 -7.06 -5.94 -9.10
N GLY A 69 -5.87 -6.07 -9.71
CA GLY A 69 -4.60 -6.15 -8.97
C GLY A 69 -4.14 -4.77 -8.47
N PRO A 70 -2.92 -4.68 -7.91
CA PRO A 70 -2.31 -3.39 -7.58
C PRO A 70 -2.26 -2.50 -8.84
N GLY A 71 -2.60 -1.22 -8.70
CA GLY A 71 -2.57 -0.30 -9.84
C GLY A 71 -1.14 0.06 -10.25
N ASP A 72 -0.94 0.51 -11.48
CA ASP A 72 0.38 0.93 -11.99
C ASP A 72 1.05 1.99 -11.10
N ALA A 73 0.26 2.90 -10.52
CA ALA A 73 0.74 3.91 -9.59
C ALA A 73 1.26 3.32 -8.26
N ASP A 74 0.64 2.23 -7.78
CA ASP A 74 1.08 1.53 -6.57
C ASP A 74 2.41 0.81 -6.81
N VAL A 75 2.56 0.19 -8.00
CA VAL A 75 3.80 -0.48 -8.40
C VAL A 75 4.91 0.55 -8.63
N ALA A 76 4.62 1.65 -9.32
CA ALA A 76 5.60 2.70 -9.60
C ALA A 76 6.18 3.32 -8.32
N VAL A 77 5.33 3.76 -7.39
CA VAL A 77 5.80 4.37 -6.13
C VAL A 77 6.53 3.37 -5.23
N THR A 78 6.15 2.08 -5.30
CA THR A 78 6.89 1.02 -4.61
C THR A 78 8.27 0.85 -5.22
N ARG A 79 8.39 0.81 -6.56
CA ARG A 79 9.67 0.69 -7.26
C ARG A 79 10.60 1.86 -6.96
N ASP A 80 10.06 3.08 -6.92
CA ASP A 80 10.82 4.29 -6.63
C ASP A 80 11.56 4.22 -5.28
N LEU A 81 10.95 3.59 -4.26
CA LEU A 81 11.58 3.42 -2.95
C LEU A 81 12.34 2.10 -2.80
N ALA A 82 11.80 0.99 -3.32
CA ALA A 82 12.28 -0.35 -3.03
C ALA A 82 13.19 -0.95 -4.10
N GLY A 83 13.23 -0.36 -5.31
CA GLY A 83 13.88 -0.94 -6.47
C GLY A 83 13.10 -2.12 -7.07
N ASP A 84 13.78 -2.92 -7.88
CA ASP A 84 13.21 -4.10 -8.52
C ASP A 84 13.06 -5.26 -7.52
N GLY A 85 12.07 -6.12 -7.73
CA GLY A 85 11.90 -7.33 -6.93
C GLY A 85 11.03 -7.19 -5.68
N CYS A 86 10.55 -5.98 -5.37
CA CYS A 86 9.67 -5.77 -4.22
C CYS A 86 8.24 -6.24 -4.54
N PRO A 87 7.65 -7.17 -3.76
CA PRO A 87 6.31 -7.64 -4.00
C PRO A 87 5.25 -6.64 -3.55
N VAL A 88 4.23 -6.46 -4.39
CA VAL A 88 3.00 -5.71 -4.12
C VAL A 88 1.83 -6.69 -4.18
N HIS A 89 1.27 -6.99 -3.01
CA HIS A 89 0.19 -7.96 -2.84
C HIS A 89 -1.17 -7.27 -2.84
N ALA A 90 -2.07 -7.67 -3.74
CA ALA A 90 -3.48 -7.35 -3.64
C ALA A 90 -4.18 -8.44 -2.83
N VAL A 91 -4.83 -8.03 -1.73
CA VAL A 91 -5.55 -8.94 -0.83
C VAL A 91 -6.99 -8.46 -0.62
N THR A 92 -7.91 -9.40 -0.46
CA THR A 92 -9.31 -9.08 -0.18
C THR A 92 -9.50 -8.52 1.23
N ALA A 93 -10.68 -7.95 1.51
CA ALA A 93 -11.10 -7.71 2.88
C ALA A 93 -11.25 -8.99 3.71
N THR A 94 -11.20 -10.21 3.21
CA THR A 94 -11.12 -11.42 4.07
C THR A 94 -9.68 -11.84 4.36
N GLY A 95 -8.71 -11.28 3.63
CA GLY A 95 -7.29 -11.59 3.76
C GLY A 95 -6.77 -12.57 2.70
N ASP A 96 -7.61 -12.93 1.72
CA ASP A 96 -7.22 -13.84 0.65
C ASP A 96 -6.33 -13.10 -0.37
N LEU A 97 -5.22 -13.71 -0.74
CA LEU A 97 -4.31 -13.18 -1.76
C LEU A 97 -4.94 -13.35 -3.15
N ARG A 98 -5.17 -12.24 -3.86
CA ARG A 98 -5.69 -12.25 -5.24
C ARG A 98 -4.59 -12.22 -6.27
N ALA A 99 -3.62 -11.32 -6.09
CA ALA A 99 -2.54 -11.12 -7.03
C ALA A 99 -1.28 -10.65 -6.31
N THR A 100 -0.14 -10.93 -6.92
CA THR A 100 1.14 -10.33 -6.55
C THR A 100 1.78 -9.79 -7.81
N VAL A 101 2.14 -8.51 -7.78
CA VAL A 101 2.96 -7.87 -8.81
C VAL A 101 4.31 -7.58 -8.19
N THR A 102 5.39 -7.82 -8.93
CA THR A 102 6.74 -7.48 -8.50
C THR A 102 7.15 -6.19 -9.19
N THR A 103 7.76 -5.26 -8.45
CA THR A 103 8.34 -4.05 -9.04
C THR A 103 9.48 -4.36 -9.98
#